data_AF-A0A1C6EK94-F1
#
_entry.id   AF-A0A1C6EK94-F1
#
_cell.length_a   1.000
_cell.length_b   1.000
_cell.length_c   1.000
_cell.angle_alpha   90.00
_cell.angle_beta   90.00
_cell.angle_gamma   90.00
#
_symmetry.space_group_name_H-M   'P 1'
#
loop_
_entity.id
_entity.type
_entity.pdbx_description
1 polymer ?
#
loop_
_entity_poly.entity_id
_entity_poly.type
_entity_poly.pdbx_seq_one_letter_code
_entity_poly.pdbx_strand_id
1 'polypeptide(L)'
;MVEDVAESMGATYKGVQIGTFGKYNTISFNGNKIITGSVGGCFLTVSEEAANKVRRWSTQAGENAAWCQHEELEYNYRMSNVVASVVRGQFPYLNEHIAHKKAIYEGYKDGLKVLPVSMNQMDLENSEQNYWLSCLIIDKKAMCKQVHSEQDVCYVKEPGKSCPTEILEAISSINAEGRPIWKPMHM
;
A
#
# COMPACT_ATOMS: atom_id res chain seq x y z
N MET A 1 7.01 -2.64 18.67
CA MET A 1 6.39 -3.01 17.39
C MET A 1 6.06 -1.75 16.62
N VAL A 2 6.38 -1.72 15.33
CA VAL A 2 6.01 -0.66 14.39
C VAL A 2 5.09 -1.27 13.34
N GLU A 3 3.90 -0.71 13.11
CA GLU A 3 3.04 -1.14 12.00
C GLU A 3 3.22 -0.23 10.79
N ASP A 4 3.51 -0.82 9.64
CA ASP A 4 3.39 -0.13 8.36
C ASP A 4 1.98 -0.35 7.79
N VAL A 5 1.17 0.71 7.81
CA VAL A 5 -0.22 0.76 7.38
C VAL A 5 -0.34 1.48 6.02
N ALA A 6 0.77 1.64 5.29
CA ALA A 6 0.79 2.36 4.02
C ALA A 6 -0.17 1.78 2.97
N GLU A 7 -0.50 0.49 3.04
CA GLU A 7 -1.35 -0.21 2.07
C GLU A 7 -2.67 -0.72 2.67
N SER A 8 -2.87 -0.58 3.97
CA SER A 8 -3.94 -1.22 4.73
C SER A 8 -4.83 -0.26 5.51
N MET A 9 -4.77 1.05 5.23
CA MET A 9 -5.65 2.02 5.89
C MET A 9 -7.13 1.65 5.66
N GLY A 10 -7.89 1.59 6.76
CA GLY A 10 -9.30 1.19 6.78
C GLY A 10 -9.55 -0.32 6.89
N ALA A 11 -8.51 -1.16 6.83
CA ALA A 11 -8.64 -2.58 7.13
C ALA A 11 -8.71 -2.84 8.64
N THR A 12 -9.32 -3.97 9.02
CA THR A 12 -9.44 -4.41 10.41
C THR A 12 -8.95 -5.84 10.59
N TYR A 13 -8.47 -6.15 11.79
CA TYR A 13 -8.16 -7.50 12.25
C TYR A 13 -8.85 -7.73 13.59
N LYS A 14 -9.68 -8.76 13.69
CA LYS A 14 -10.52 -9.11 14.83
C LYS A 14 -11.35 -7.91 15.34
N GLY A 15 -11.92 -7.15 14.40
CA GLY A 15 -12.72 -5.96 14.66
C GLY A 15 -11.94 -4.73 15.10
N VAL A 16 -10.60 -4.80 15.16
CA VAL A 16 -9.72 -3.69 15.54
C VAL A 16 -9.00 -3.18 14.30
N GLN A 17 -8.99 -1.86 14.11
CA GLN A 17 -8.37 -1.24 12.94
C GLN A 17 -6.86 -1.46 12.91
N ILE A 18 -6.31 -1.78 11.74
CA ILE A 18 -4.85 -1.88 11.58
C ILE A 18 -4.21 -0.50 11.80
N GLY A 19 -3.05 -0.47 12.46
CA GLY A 19 -2.42 0.78 12.91
C GLY A 19 -2.76 1.20 14.33
N THR A 20 -3.35 0.30 15.12
CA THR A 20 -3.59 0.50 16.57
C THR A 20 -2.98 -0.58 17.46
N PHE A 21 -2.34 -1.61 16.90
CA PHE A 21 -1.69 -2.69 17.65
C PHE A 21 -0.26 -2.33 18.05
N GLY A 22 0.44 -1.59 17.20
CA GLY A 22 1.82 -1.17 17.37
C GLY A 22 1.95 0.04 18.26
N LYS A 23 3.15 0.19 18.83
CA LYS A 23 3.50 1.39 19.62
C LYS A 23 3.62 2.62 18.71
N TYR A 24 4.04 2.40 17.47
CA TYR A 24 4.24 3.41 16.44
C TYR A 24 3.70 2.88 15.12
N ASN A 25 2.93 3.65 14.39
CA ASN A 25 2.30 3.19 13.15
C ASN A 25 2.42 4.27 12.08
N THR A 26 2.48 3.87 10.80
CA THR A 26 2.64 4.79 9.68
C THR A 26 1.57 4.58 8.62
N ILE A 27 0.97 5.68 8.15
CA ILE A 27 0.05 5.69 7.01
C ILE A 27 0.70 6.45 5.86
N SER A 28 0.47 5.99 4.63
CA SER A 28 0.88 6.69 3.42
C SER A 28 -0.32 7.36 2.75
N PHE A 29 -0.11 8.56 2.24
CA PHE A 29 -1.05 9.29 1.39
C PHE A 29 -0.45 9.57 0.01
N ASN A 30 0.42 8.67 -0.47
CA ASN A 30 0.96 8.74 -1.83
C ASN A 30 -0.16 8.68 -2.88
N GLY A 31 0.13 9.15 -4.10
CA GLY A 31 -0.79 9.27 -5.23
C GLY A 31 -1.69 8.06 -5.47
N ASN A 32 -1.16 6.86 -5.25
CA ASN A 32 -1.87 5.61 -5.50
C ASN A 32 -2.64 5.05 -4.29
N LYS A 33 -2.58 5.65 -3.10
CA LYS A 33 -3.23 5.14 -1.88
C LYS A 33 -4.74 5.40 -1.88
N ILE A 34 -5.47 4.62 -1.08
CA ILE A 34 -6.95 4.67 -1.02
C ILE A 34 -7.51 6.05 -0.64
N ILE A 35 -6.74 6.81 0.14
CA ILE A 35 -6.88 8.25 0.35
C ILE A 35 -5.53 8.85 0.01
N THR A 36 -5.53 9.94 -0.76
CA THR A 36 -4.29 10.46 -1.35
C THR A 36 -4.14 11.96 -1.13
N GLY A 37 -2.92 12.39 -0.82
CA GLY A 37 -2.51 13.79 -0.83
C GLY A 37 -1.67 14.12 -2.07
N SER A 38 -1.64 13.24 -3.08
CA SER A 38 -0.54 13.10 -4.07
C SER A 38 0.77 12.64 -3.43
N VAL A 39 1.15 13.26 -2.32
CA VAL A 39 2.27 12.88 -1.45
C VAL A 39 1.84 12.98 0.02
N GLY A 40 2.63 12.40 0.92
CA GLY A 40 2.50 12.58 2.36
C GLY A 40 2.31 11.28 3.14
N GLY A 41 2.25 11.43 4.46
CA GLY A 41 2.01 10.32 5.38
C GLY A 41 1.64 10.80 6.77
N CYS A 42 1.25 9.86 7.63
CA CYS A 42 0.87 10.13 9.01
C CYS A 42 1.63 9.20 9.94
N PHE A 43 2.18 9.76 11.02
CA PHE A 43 2.71 9.00 12.14
C PHE A 43 1.65 8.92 13.24
N LEU A 44 1.38 7.70 13.70
CA LEU A 44 0.40 7.42 14.75
C LEU A 44 1.10 6.76 15.94
N THR A 45 0.70 7.16 17.15
CA THR A 45 1.14 6.54 18.39
C THR A 45 0.16 6.86 19.50
N VAL A 46 0.13 6.02 20.54
CA VAL A 46 -0.59 6.29 21.80
C VAL A 46 0.27 7.06 22.82
N SER A 47 1.57 7.24 22.55
CA SER A 47 2.49 7.96 23.43
C SER A 47 2.55 9.43 23.05
N GLU A 48 2.01 10.29 23.91
CA GLU A 48 2.08 11.75 23.74
C GLU A 48 3.53 12.24 23.66
N GLU A 49 4.41 11.71 24.51
CA GLU A 49 5.86 12.01 24.48
C GLU A 49 6.46 11.73 23.09
N ALA A 50 6.21 10.55 22.53
CA ALA A 50 6.70 10.19 21.20
C ALA A 50 6.09 11.07 20.10
N ALA A 51 4.79 11.39 20.19
CA ALA A 51 4.12 12.26 19.24
C ALA A 51 4.73 13.68 19.25
N ASN A 52 5.01 14.23 20.43
CA ASN A 52 5.64 15.54 20.58
C ASN A 52 7.07 15.54 20.06
N LYS A 53 7.83 14.47 20.34
CA LYS A 53 9.21 14.32 19.86
C LYS A 53 9.27 14.25 18.32
N VAL A 54 8.45 13.41 17.70
CA VAL A 54 8.39 13.28 16.23
C VAL A 54 7.92 14.58 15.59
N ARG A 55 6.94 15.28 16.19
CA ARG A 55 6.49 16.59 15.71
C ARG A 55 7.64 17.59 15.70
N ARG A 56 8.41 17.68 16.79
CA ARG A 56 9.58 18.56 16.90
C ARG A 56 10.64 18.21 15.84
N TRP A 57 11.00 16.93 15.70
CA TRP A 57 11.94 16.49 14.67
C TRP A 57 11.47 16.78 13.24
N SER A 58 10.16 16.73 12.97
CA SER A 58 9.60 17.01 11.64
C SER A 58 9.68 18.49 11.22
N THR A 59 9.92 19.39 12.18
CA THR A 59 9.98 20.85 12.00
C THR A 59 11.35 21.41 12.38
N GLN A 60 12.42 20.73 11.99
CA GLN A 60 13.80 21.14 12.24
C GLN A 60 14.22 21.24 13.72
N ALA A 61 13.54 20.56 14.64
CA ALA A 61 13.93 20.39 16.05
C ALA A 61 14.29 21.66 16.85
N GLY A 62 13.86 22.85 16.40
CA GLY A 62 14.24 24.12 17.02
C GLY A 62 13.90 24.20 18.51
N GLU A 63 14.80 24.83 19.28
CA GLU A 63 14.60 25.14 20.68
C GLU A 63 13.68 26.35 20.87
N ASN A 64 13.08 26.48 22.05
CA ASN A 64 12.30 27.65 22.44
C ASN A 64 13.23 28.82 22.83
N ALA A 65 14.00 29.30 21.85
CA ALA A 65 14.91 30.44 21.96
C ALA A 65 14.49 31.55 21.00
N ALA A 66 14.95 32.79 21.27
CA ALA A 66 14.67 33.93 20.39
C ALA A 66 15.44 33.88 19.06
N TRP A 67 16.38 32.95 18.92
CA TRP A 67 17.20 32.71 17.73
C TRP A 67 17.11 31.25 17.30
N CYS A 68 17.57 30.94 16.09
CA CYS A 68 17.66 29.55 15.61
C CYS A 68 18.70 28.78 16.45
N GLN A 69 18.23 27.96 17.36
CA GLN A 69 19.05 27.08 18.20
C GLN A 69 18.59 25.64 18.03
N HIS A 70 19.56 24.75 17.87
CA HIS A 70 19.37 23.35 17.54
C HIS A 70 20.33 22.51 18.38
N GLU A 71 19.79 21.60 19.18
CA GLU A 71 20.57 20.71 20.06
C GLU A 71 20.52 19.24 19.62
N GLU A 72 19.68 18.93 18.63
CA GLU A 72 19.44 17.58 18.12
C GLU A 72 19.49 17.57 16.59
N LEU A 73 19.68 16.38 15.99
CA LEU A 73 19.53 16.18 14.55
C LEU A 73 18.06 16.31 14.13
N GLU A 74 17.82 16.84 12.94
CA GLU A 74 16.50 17.32 12.55
C GLU A 74 16.13 17.06 11.08
N TYR A 75 14.84 17.22 10.76
CA TYR A 75 14.30 16.98 9.43
C TYR A 75 13.25 18.03 9.04
N ASN A 76 12.96 18.11 7.74
CA ASN A 76 11.81 18.84 7.22
C ASN A 76 10.80 17.84 6.63
N TYR A 77 9.98 17.26 7.51
CA TYR A 77 8.96 16.27 7.15
C TYR A 77 7.53 16.75 7.41
N ARG A 78 7.35 18.01 7.83
CA ARG A 78 6.02 18.58 8.05
C ARG A 78 5.22 18.58 6.74
N MET A 79 4.07 17.92 6.76
CA MET A 79 3.13 17.94 5.63
C MET A 79 2.61 19.36 5.36
N SER A 80 2.52 19.73 4.07
CA SER A 80 1.90 20.99 3.66
C SER A 80 0.41 21.05 4.05
N ASN A 81 -0.05 22.23 4.49
CA ASN A 81 -1.46 22.46 4.83
C ASN A 81 -2.41 22.20 3.64
N VAL A 82 -1.95 22.47 2.41
CA VAL A 82 -2.73 22.19 1.20
C VAL A 82 -2.95 20.69 1.02
N VAL A 83 -1.87 19.90 1.14
CA VAL A 83 -1.91 18.44 1.08
C VAL A 83 -2.79 17.87 2.20
N ALA A 84 -2.61 18.37 3.42
CA ALA A 84 -3.43 17.96 4.56
C ALA A 84 -4.93 18.25 4.36
N SER A 85 -5.27 19.35 3.70
CA SER A 85 -6.66 19.70 3.39
C SER A 85 -7.29 18.74 2.38
N VAL A 86 -6.54 18.35 1.35
CA VAL A 86 -6.97 17.35 0.35
C VAL A 86 -7.21 15.99 1.00
N VAL A 87 -6.27 15.55 1.85
CA VAL A 87 -6.41 14.30 2.60
C VAL A 87 -7.61 14.34 3.53
N ARG A 88 -7.76 15.43 4.32
CA ARG A 88 -8.88 15.62 5.26
C ARG A 88 -10.23 15.58 4.56
N GLY A 89 -10.34 16.16 3.36
CA GLY A 89 -11.58 16.19 2.57
C GLY A 89 -12.04 14.81 2.09
N GLN A 90 -11.13 13.84 1.97
CA GLN A 90 -11.44 12.49 1.50
C GLN A 90 -11.82 11.50 2.62
N PHE A 91 -11.40 11.73 3.87
CA PHE A 91 -11.67 10.82 4.99
C PHE A 91 -13.14 10.38 5.14
N PRO A 92 -14.15 11.27 4.98
CA PRO A 92 -15.56 10.87 5.06
C PRO A 92 -15.97 9.80 4.02
N TYR A 93 -15.23 9.69 2.92
CA TYR A 93 -15.51 8.77 1.81
C TYR A 93 -14.68 7.48 1.86
N LEU A 94 -13.90 7.25 2.92
CA LEU A 94 -13.02 6.08 3.03
C LEU A 94 -13.80 4.76 2.85
N ASN A 95 -14.94 4.60 3.53
CA ASN A 95 -15.74 3.38 3.43
C ASN A 95 -16.32 3.18 2.03
N GLU A 96 -16.68 4.27 1.34
CA GLU A 96 -17.13 4.23 -0.05
C GLU A 96 -15.99 3.79 -0.98
N HIS A 97 -14.79 4.34 -0.81
CA HIS A 97 -13.61 3.93 -1.58
C HIS A 97 -13.29 2.44 -1.39
N ILE A 98 -13.36 1.94 -0.15
CA ILE A 98 -13.19 0.52 0.17
C ILE A 98 -14.26 -0.33 -0.52
N ALA A 99 -15.53 0.09 -0.48
CA ALA A 99 -16.62 -0.62 -1.14
C ALA A 99 -16.42 -0.71 -2.66
N HIS A 100 -15.99 0.38 -3.30
CA HIS A 100 -15.67 0.38 -4.73
C HIS A 100 -14.50 -0.56 -5.06
N LYS A 101 -13.42 -0.53 -4.27
CA LYS A 101 -12.28 -1.43 -4.43
C LYS A 101 -12.67 -2.89 -4.25
N LYS A 102 -13.53 -3.19 -3.27
CA LYS A 102 -14.09 -4.52 -3.06
C LYS A 102 -14.91 -5.00 -4.26
N ALA A 103 -15.76 -4.15 -4.83
CA ALA A 103 -16.56 -4.49 -6.01
C ALA A 103 -15.66 -4.85 -7.21
N ILE A 104 -14.57 -4.11 -7.41
CA ILE A 104 -13.57 -4.41 -8.46
C ILE A 104 -12.89 -5.77 -8.20
N TYR A 105 -12.48 -6.02 -6.95
CA TYR A 105 -11.87 -7.30 -6.57
C TYR A 105 -12.81 -8.48 -6.82
N GLU A 106 -14.08 -8.38 -6.42
CA GLU A 106 -15.06 -9.44 -6.65
C GLU A 106 -15.37 -9.62 -8.15
N GLY A 107 -15.35 -8.54 -8.93
CA GLY A 107 -15.46 -8.60 -10.39
C GLY A 107 -14.32 -9.42 -11.03
N TYR A 108 -13.07 -9.18 -10.60
CA TYR A 108 -11.94 -10.00 -11.04
C TYR A 108 -12.05 -11.45 -10.56
N LYS A 109 -12.43 -11.66 -9.30
CA LYS A 109 -12.56 -12.99 -8.71
C LYS A 109 -13.59 -13.84 -9.45
N ASP A 110 -14.75 -13.28 -9.80
CA ASP A 110 -15.77 -13.99 -10.55
C ASP A 110 -15.37 -14.17 -12.03
N GLY A 111 -14.82 -13.13 -12.67
CA GLY A 111 -14.43 -13.17 -14.07
C GLY A 111 -13.26 -14.11 -14.38
N LEU A 112 -12.35 -14.30 -13.41
CA LEU A 112 -11.17 -15.14 -13.58
C LEU A 112 -11.32 -16.55 -12.99
N LYS A 113 -12.48 -16.91 -12.41
CA LYS A 113 -12.70 -18.18 -11.70
C LYS A 113 -12.45 -19.45 -12.52
N VAL A 114 -12.56 -19.36 -13.85
CA VAL A 114 -12.36 -20.49 -14.77
C VAL A 114 -10.90 -20.66 -15.18
N LEU A 115 -10.05 -19.68 -14.88
CA LEU A 115 -8.63 -19.71 -15.18
C LEU A 115 -7.86 -20.35 -14.01
N PRO A 116 -6.67 -20.93 -14.27
CA PRO A 116 -5.83 -21.54 -13.23
C PRO A 116 -5.08 -20.47 -12.43
N VAL A 117 -5.84 -19.59 -11.77
CA VAL A 117 -5.34 -18.48 -10.95
C VAL A 117 -6.11 -18.41 -9.64
N SER A 118 -5.45 -17.91 -8.60
CA SER A 118 -6.07 -17.57 -7.33
C SER A 118 -5.93 -16.07 -7.06
N MET A 119 -6.98 -15.42 -6.56
CA MET A 119 -6.92 -14.02 -6.12
C MET A 119 -6.13 -13.90 -4.80
N ASN A 120 -5.93 -12.68 -4.29
CA ASN A 120 -5.23 -12.43 -3.02
C ASN A 120 -5.63 -13.45 -1.94
N GLN A 121 -4.64 -14.00 -1.24
CA GLN A 121 -4.87 -14.80 -0.05
C GLN A 121 -5.28 -13.87 1.09
N MET A 122 -6.51 -14.02 1.58
CA MET A 122 -7.10 -13.15 2.61
C MET A 122 -7.69 -14.01 3.72
N ASP A 123 -7.45 -13.64 4.98
CA ASP A 123 -8.12 -14.24 6.14
C ASP A 123 -9.47 -13.56 6.36
N LEU A 124 -10.49 -13.99 5.62
CA LEU A 124 -11.83 -13.40 5.71
C LEU A 124 -12.58 -13.77 7.00
N GLU A 125 -12.05 -14.69 7.81
CA GLU A 125 -12.64 -15.03 9.11
C GLU A 125 -12.28 -14.00 10.18
N ASN A 126 -11.02 -13.56 10.19
CA ASN A 126 -10.51 -12.63 11.20
C ASN A 126 -10.30 -11.21 10.70
N SER A 127 -10.44 -10.91 9.40
CA SER A 127 -10.08 -9.59 8.88
C SER A 127 -11.03 -9.03 7.84
N GLU A 128 -11.16 -7.71 7.86
CA GLU A 128 -11.81 -6.93 6.81
C GLU A 128 -10.75 -6.16 6.03
N GLN A 129 -10.71 -6.35 4.73
CA GLN A 129 -9.67 -5.80 3.86
C GLN A 129 -10.10 -4.46 3.27
N ASN A 130 -9.13 -3.59 2.96
CA ASN A 130 -9.40 -2.34 2.24
C ASN A 130 -9.33 -2.49 0.70
N TYR A 131 -8.95 -3.69 0.23
CA TYR A 131 -8.85 -4.07 -1.19
C TYR A 131 -8.02 -3.11 -2.06
N TRP A 132 -7.01 -2.46 -1.49
CA TRP A 132 -6.23 -1.42 -2.16
C TRP A 132 -5.75 -1.82 -3.57
N LEU A 133 -5.23 -3.05 -3.70
CA LEU A 133 -4.89 -3.71 -4.96
C LEU A 133 -5.55 -5.09 -5.05
N SER A 134 -6.06 -5.40 -6.25
CA SER A 134 -6.44 -6.76 -6.64
C SER A 134 -5.23 -7.45 -7.27
N CYS A 135 -4.80 -8.56 -6.68
CA CYS A 135 -3.66 -9.34 -7.08
C CYS A 135 -4.13 -10.76 -7.42
N LEU A 136 -3.40 -11.42 -8.31
CA LEU A 136 -3.61 -12.82 -8.65
C LEU A 136 -2.29 -13.60 -8.60
N ILE A 137 -2.40 -14.90 -8.38
CA ILE A 137 -1.31 -15.86 -8.37
C ILE A 137 -1.65 -16.94 -9.39
N ILE A 138 -0.74 -17.18 -10.33
CA ILE A 138 -0.89 -18.24 -11.33
C ILE A 138 -0.56 -19.58 -10.68
N ASP A 139 -1.38 -20.60 -10.93
CA ASP A 139 -1.12 -21.95 -10.46
C ASP A 139 0.22 -22.47 -10.99
N LYS A 140 0.99 -23.12 -10.14
CA LYS A 140 2.33 -23.63 -10.48
C LYS A 140 2.36 -24.52 -11.73
N LYS A 141 1.27 -25.24 -12.02
CA LYS A 141 1.15 -26.10 -13.23
C LYS A 141 0.87 -25.31 -14.51
N ALA A 142 0.23 -24.15 -14.39
CA ALA A 142 -0.09 -23.24 -15.48
C ALA A 142 0.99 -22.17 -15.69
N MET A 143 2.00 -22.11 -14.82
CA MET A 143 3.12 -21.18 -14.92
C MET A 143 4.15 -21.67 -15.96
N CYS A 144 4.44 -20.88 -16.99
CA CYS A 144 5.56 -21.15 -17.91
C CYS A 144 6.90 -20.69 -17.31
N LYS A 145 8.01 -21.17 -17.87
CA LYS A 145 9.34 -20.80 -17.36
C LYS A 145 9.61 -19.31 -17.62
N GLN A 146 9.92 -18.60 -16.55
CA GLN A 146 10.34 -17.19 -16.58
C GLN A 146 11.61 -17.02 -15.73
N VAL A 147 12.49 -16.13 -16.17
CA VAL A 147 13.65 -15.63 -15.44
C VAL A 147 13.59 -14.10 -15.44
N HIS A 148 13.91 -13.50 -14.31
CA HIS A 148 13.88 -12.05 -14.12
C HIS A 148 15.24 -11.61 -13.55
N SER A 149 15.91 -10.66 -14.20
CA SER A 149 17.07 -9.95 -13.66
C SER A 149 16.60 -8.66 -12.96
N GLU A 150 17.49 -7.72 -12.64
CA GLU A 150 17.07 -6.41 -12.13
C GLU A 150 16.42 -5.54 -13.20
N GLN A 151 16.74 -5.77 -14.48
CA GLN A 151 16.40 -4.88 -15.60
C GLN A 151 15.65 -5.60 -16.71
N ASP A 152 15.85 -6.91 -16.85
CA ASP A 152 15.36 -7.71 -17.95
C ASP A 152 14.49 -8.85 -17.48
N VAL A 153 13.57 -9.26 -18.36
CA VAL A 153 12.68 -10.38 -18.10
C VAL A 153 12.58 -11.23 -19.34
N CYS A 154 12.82 -12.53 -19.18
CA CYS A 154 12.75 -13.50 -20.26
C CYS A 154 11.79 -14.62 -19.86
N TYR A 155 10.92 -15.04 -20.78
CA TYR A 155 10.05 -16.19 -20.58
C TYR A 155 10.01 -17.07 -21.83
N VAL A 156 9.68 -18.34 -21.64
CA VAL A 156 9.50 -19.32 -22.73
C VAL A 156 8.01 -19.52 -22.95
N LYS A 157 7.53 -19.24 -24.17
CA LYS A 157 6.14 -19.51 -24.56
C LYS A 157 5.89 -21.02 -24.53
N GLU A 158 4.88 -21.43 -23.77
CA GLU A 158 4.48 -22.82 -23.61
C GLU A 158 2.96 -22.93 -23.85
N PRO A 159 2.48 -23.78 -24.77
CA PRO A 159 1.05 -23.93 -25.03
C PRO A 159 0.26 -24.29 -23.77
N GLY A 160 -0.81 -23.56 -23.49
CA GLY A 160 -1.68 -23.77 -22.33
C GLY A 160 -1.12 -23.27 -20.99
N LYS A 161 0.01 -22.54 -21.00
CA LYS A 161 0.61 -21.90 -19.83
C LYS A 161 0.85 -20.41 -20.08
N SER A 162 1.09 -19.68 -19.01
CA SER A 162 1.42 -18.25 -19.06
C SER A 162 2.35 -17.89 -17.91
N CYS A 163 2.89 -16.68 -17.93
CA CYS A 163 3.62 -16.10 -16.80
C CYS A 163 3.18 -14.65 -16.56
N PRO A 164 3.56 -14.01 -15.43
CA PRO A 164 3.25 -12.61 -15.18
C PRO A 164 3.65 -11.69 -16.33
N THR A 165 4.82 -11.89 -16.95
CA THR A 165 5.28 -11.01 -18.04
C THR A 165 4.42 -11.11 -19.28
N GLU A 166 4.07 -12.32 -19.72
CA GLU A 166 3.17 -12.51 -20.87
C GLU A 166 1.78 -11.91 -20.61
N ILE A 167 1.26 -12.04 -19.39
CA ILE A 167 0.00 -11.41 -18.99
C ILE A 167 0.12 -9.87 -19.02
N LEU A 168 1.22 -9.32 -18.50
CA LEU A 168 1.45 -7.88 -18.47
C LEU A 168 1.61 -7.30 -19.89
N GLU A 169 2.26 -8.00 -20.80
CA GLU A 169 2.33 -7.64 -22.22
C GLU A 169 0.92 -7.60 -22.85
N ALA A 170 0.09 -8.61 -22.55
CA ALA A 170 -1.30 -8.64 -23.03
C ALA A 170 -2.14 -7.50 -22.43
N ILE A 171 -2.02 -7.22 -21.13
CA ILE A 171 -2.68 -6.09 -20.47
C ILE A 171 -2.23 -4.75 -21.08
N SER A 172 -0.93 -4.59 -21.32
CA SER A 172 -0.39 -3.38 -21.95
C SER A 172 -0.89 -3.20 -23.39
N SER A 173 -1.14 -4.29 -24.12
CA SER A 173 -1.64 -4.23 -25.51
C SER A 173 -3.02 -3.60 -25.64
N ILE A 174 -3.80 -3.58 -24.55
CA ILE A 174 -5.11 -2.92 -24.46
C ILE A 174 -5.06 -1.58 -23.70
N ASN A 175 -3.88 -0.98 -23.56
CA ASN A 175 -3.64 0.27 -22.83
C ASN A 175 -4.11 0.23 -21.36
N ALA A 176 -3.96 -0.94 -20.73
CA ALA A 176 -4.15 -1.11 -19.29
C ALA A 176 -2.78 -1.30 -18.61
N GLU A 177 -2.71 -1.00 -17.32
CA GLU A 177 -1.50 -1.17 -16.52
C GLU A 177 -1.68 -2.32 -15.53
N GLY A 178 -0.67 -3.18 -15.47
CA GLY A 178 -0.47 -4.14 -14.39
C GLY A 178 0.96 -4.07 -13.88
N ARG A 179 1.23 -4.68 -12.73
CA ARG A 179 2.57 -4.78 -12.16
C ARG A 179 2.80 -6.16 -11.54
N PRO A 180 4.05 -6.65 -11.50
CA PRO A 180 4.38 -7.78 -10.64
C PRO A 180 4.14 -7.41 -9.18
N ILE A 181 3.92 -8.42 -8.33
CA ILE A 181 3.92 -8.23 -6.87
C ILE A 181 5.30 -7.79 -6.37
N TRP A 182 5.36 -7.24 -5.17
CA TRP A 182 6.61 -6.78 -4.56
C TRP A 182 7.68 -7.88 -4.53
N LYS A 183 8.87 -7.59 -5.08
CA LYS A 183 10.03 -8.48 -4.99
C LYS A 183 10.46 -8.60 -3.52
N PRO A 184 10.55 -9.82 -2.95
CA PRO A 184 11.07 -10.01 -1.60
C PRO A 184 12.49 -9.46 -1.45
N MET A 185 12.76 -8.80 -0.32
CA MET A 185 14.07 -8.17 -0.04
C MET A 185 15.21 -9.16 0.23
N HIS A 186 14.91 -10.44 0.49
CA HIS A 186 15.90 -11.46 0.90
C HIS A 186 16.44 -12.30 -0.27
N MET A 187 16.01 -11.99 -1.50
CA MET A 187 16.47 -12.64 -2.74
C MET A 187 17.31 -11.69 -3.57
#